data_AF-A0A8H4W8J5-F1
#
_entry.id   AF-A0A8H4W8J5-F1
#
_cell.length_a   1.000
_cell.length_b   1.000
_cell.length_c   1.000
_cell.angle_alpha   90.00
_cell.angle_beta   90.00
_cell.angle_gamma   90.00
#
_symmetry.space_group_name_H-M   'P 1'
#
loop_
_entity.id
_entity.type
_entity.pdbx_description
1 polymer ?
#
loop_
_entity_poly.entity_id
_entity_poly.type
_entity_poly.pdbx_seq_one_letter_code
_entity_poly.pdbx_strand_id
1 'polypeptide(L)'
;MSSDKLEYIPKSIPGEDFELGRMKLQSYSWEDISAALIDYLSRTKDELIPTQLEVLQLFKYNGSWGLSNHENLEDLQKFFDIFNKVYFNGVITGYWKLELYALRRYNDYDGYCELLKGTERDPGFKHETARIEALLNIPMHEMSHALFGIYACRCERGCKEKYDMIVHRSRWRGHPLAWQAAAFAIEKVENDQNARIKMGFSLELKRKAEECLKETGWRFIAKANSCIRSHWKVDSAIHSSRIEEF
;
A
#
# COMPACT_ATOMS: atom_id res chain seq x y z
N MET A 1 -39.99 -18.92 -0.52
CA MET A 1 -39.08 -18.74 0.63
C MET A 1 -38.21 -17.53 0.35
N SER A 2 -37.99 -16.66 1.34
CA SER A 2 -36.90 -15.69 1.24
C SER A 2 -35.58 -16.47 1.32
N SER A 3 -34.64 -16.17 0.44
CA SER A 3 -33.24 -16.56 0.64
C SER A 3 -32.58 -15.38 1.30
N ASP A 4 -32.58 -15.38 2.63
CA ASP A 4 -31.98 -14.32 3.44
C ASP A 4 -30.46 -14.38 3.21
N LYS A 5 -30.01 -13.52 2.30
CA LYS A 5 -28.62 -13.46 1.86
C LYS A 5 -27.76 -12.97 3.03
N LEU A 6 -27.12 -13.92 3.71
CA LEU A 6 -26.06 -13.63 4.67
C LEU A 6 -24.96 -12.81 3.96
N GLU A 7 -24.97 -11.51 4.22
CA GLU A 7 -23.98 -10.57 3.71
C GLU A 7 -22.63 -10.86 4.39
N TYR A 8 -21.60 -11.10 3.58
CA TYR A 8 -20.26 -11.32 4.11
C TYR A 8 -19.65 -9.97 4.49
N ILE A 9 -19.65 -9.68 5.79
CA ILE A 9 -18.95 -8.52 6.35
C ILE A 9 -17.45 -8.90 6.48
N PRO A 10 -16.54 -8.23 5.74
CA PRO A 10 -15.10 -8.43 5.91
C PRO A 10 -14.66 -8.01 7.32
N LYS A 11 -13.60 -8.63 7.84
CA LYS A 11 -13.02 -8.24 9.13
C LYS A 11 -12.03 -7.09 8.95
N SER A 12 -12.07 -6.13 9.86
CA SER A 12 -10.95 -5.21 10.07
C SER A 12 -9.67 -5.97 10.39
N ILE A 13 -8.52 -5.44 9.97
CA ILE A 13 -7.19 -5.96 10.29
C ILE A 13 -6.69 -5.22 11.55
N PRO A 14 -6.45 -5.90 12.69
CA PRO A 14 -5.73 -5.33 13.83
C PRO A 14 -4.32 -4.87 13.45
N GLY A 15 -3.77 -3.87 14.15
CA GLY A 15 -2.43 -3.33 13.86
C GLY A 15 -1.30 -4.34 14.05
N GLU A 16 -1.55 -5.35 14.89
CA GLU A 16 -0.72 -6.53 15.16
C GLU A 16 -0.93 -7.69 14.17
N ASP A 17 -1.95 -7.63 13.31
CA ASP A 17 -2.23 -8.63 12.26
C ASP A 17 -1.79 -8.16 10.86
N PHE A 18 -1.44 -6.88 10.69
CA PHE A 18 -0.77 -6.35 9.50
C PHE A 18 0.72 -6.74 9.47
N GLU A 19 1.01 -8.03 9.64
CA GLU A 19 2.36 -8.62 9.66
C GLU A 19 2.46 -9.78 8.65
N LEU A 20 3.70 -10.02 8.16
CA LEU A 20 4.00 -11.13 7.26
C LEU A 20 3.55 -12.48 7.87
N GLY A 21 2.67 -13.19 7.16
CA GLY A 21 2.13 -14.48 7.57
C GLY A 21 0.89 -14.42 8.45
N ARG A 22 0.51 -13.25 8.99
CA ARG A 22 -0.76 -13.06 9.74
C ARG A 22 -1.91 -12.64 8.83
N MET A 23 -1.64 -11.76 7.86
CA MET A 23 -2.65 -11.36 6.88
C MET A 23 -3.14 -12.56 6.05
N LYS A 24 -4.45 -12.81 6.06
CA LYS A 24 -5.09 -13.87 5.29
C LYS A 24 -5.43 -13.42 3.87
N LEU A 25 -4.98 -14.20 2.88
CA LEU A 25 -5.26 -13.95 1.45
C LEU A 25 -6.76 -13.78 1.16
N GLN A 26 -7.07 -12.83 0.27
CA GLN A 26 -8.41 -12.54 -0.27
C GLN A 26 -9.55 -12.52 0.77
N SER A 27 -9.31 -11.95 1.95
CA SER A 27 -10.23 -12.02 3.11
C SER A 27 -10.65 -10.67 3.70
N TYR A 28 -10.18 -9.55 3.14
CA TYR A 28 -10.40 -8.20 3.69
C TYR A 28 -11.10 -7.27 2.67
N SER A 29 -11.72 -6.18 3.11
CA SER A 29 -12.14 -5.13 2.16
C SER A 29 -10.94 -4.28 1.73
N TRP A 30 -11.10 -3.50 0.64
CA TRP A 30 -10.10 -2.49 0.30
C TRP A 30 -10.02 -1.43 1.39
N GLU A 31 -11.15 -1.12 2.01
CA GLU A 31 -11.25 -0.16 3.11
C GLU A 31 -10.46 -0.62 4.36
N ASP A 32 -10.49 -1.90 4.71
CA ASP A 32 -9.71 -2.48 5.82
C ASP A 32 -8.21 -2.45 5.53
N ILE A 33 -7.80 -2.87 4.32
CA ILE A 33 -6.39 -2.89 3.89
C ILE A 33 -5.81 -1.47 3.89
N SER A 34 -6.60 -0.50 3.41
CA SER A 34 -6.24 0.92 3.44
C SER A 34 -6.09 1.42 4.88
N ALA A 35 -7.05 1.12 5.76
CA ALA A 35 -6.99 1.54 7.16
C ALA A 35 -5.78 0.95 7.90
N ALA A 36 -5.46 -0.33 7.70
CA ALA A 36 -4.33 -1.00 8.33
C ALA A 36 -2.98 -0.43 7.88
N LEU A 37 -2.82 -0.15 6.58
CA LEU A 37 -1.65 0.51 6.03
C LEU A 37 -1.51 1.96 6.54
N ILE A 38 -2.63 2.70 6.63
CA ILE A 38 -2.66 4.06 7.19
C ILE A 38 -2.28 4.06 8.69
N ASP A 39 -2.76 3.09 9.48
CA ASP A 39 -2.38 2.92 10.89
C ASP A 39 -0.87 2.65 11.02
N TYR A 40 -0.38 1.64 10.32
CA TYR A 40 1.04 1.24 10.32
C TYR A 40 1.97 2.40 9.95
N LEU A 41 1.61 3.20 8.94
CA LEU A 41 2.36 4.38 8.51
C LEU A 41 2.18 5.61 9.44
N SER A 42 1.19 5.61 10.33
CA SER A 42 0.94 6.70 11.28
C SER A 42 1.62 6.50 12.64
N ARG A 43 2.32 5.37 12.85
CA ARG A 43 3.02 5.03 14.10
C ARG A 43 4.10 6.04 14.45
N THR A 44 4.19 6.38 15.72
CA THR A 44 5.23 7.28 16.24
C THR A 44 6.59 6.60 16.27
N LYS A 45 7.66 7.37 16.48
CA LYS A 45 9.05 6.88 16.52
C LYS A 45 9.24 5.68 17.47
N ASP A 46 8.55 5.68 18.60
CA ASP A 46 8.75 4.70 19.67
C ASP A 46 7.80 3.49 19.54
N GLU A 47 6.95 3.50 18.50
CA GLU A 47 6.09 2.39 18.05
C GLU A 47 6.63 1.71 16.77
N LEU A 48 7.80 2.15 16.27
CA LEU A 48 8.46 1.53 15.12
C LEU A 48 9.00 0.14 15.49
N ILE A 49 8.64 -0.87 14.70
CA ILE A 49 9.09 -2.24 14.94
C ILE A 49 10.60 -2.38 14.64
N PRO A 50 11.32 -3.32 15.28
CA PRO A 50 12.76 -3.51 15.06
C PRO A 50 13.16 -3.65 13.58
N THR A 51 12.34 -4.35 12.78
CA THR A 51 12.59 -4.54 11.34
C THR A 51 12.53 -3.25 10.53
N GLN A 52 11.65 -2.30 10.87
CA GLN A 52 11.67 -0.97 10.23
C GLN A 52 12.96 -0.23 10.58
N LEU A 53 13.35 -0.24 11.85
CA LEU A 53 14.57 0.43 12.33
C LEU A 53 15.85 -0.16 11.71
N GLU A 54 15.94 -1.48 11.61
CA GLU A 54 17.02 -2.21 10.93
C GLU A 54 17.12 -1.81 9.45
N VAL A 55 15.99 -1.83 8.73
CA VAL A 55 15.96 -1.57 7.29
C VAL A 55 16.21 -0.09 6.97
N LEU A 56 15.71 0.84 7.80
CA LEU A 56 16.03 2.27 7.67
C LEU A 56 17.51 2.57 7.95
N GLN A 57 18.15 1.83 8.87
CA GLN A 57 19.60 1.91 9.08
C GLN A 57 20.37 1.32 7.90
N LEU A 58 19.98 0.14 7.40
CA LEU A 58 20.57 -0.49 6.22
C LEU A 58 20.50 0.44 5.00
N PHE A 59 19.34 1.05 4.76
CA PHE A 59 19.15 2.06 3.72
C PHE A 59 20.07 3.27 3.93
N LYS A 60 20.13 3.83 5.14
CA LYS A 60 20.96 5.00 5.44
C LYS A 60 22.47 4.77 5.19
N TYR A 61 22.98 3.57 5.50
CA TYR A 61 24.43 3.30 5.41
C TYR A 61 24.87 2.61 4.11
N ASN A 62 23.99 1.84 3.46
CA ASN A 62 24.32 1.08 2.25
C ASN A 62 23.56 1.55 1.00
N GLY A 63 22.61 2.48 1.12
CA GLY A 63 21.65 2.85 0.07
C GLY A 63 22.19 3.56 -1.17
N SER A 64 23.51 3.74 -1.30
CA SER A 64 24.16 4.22 -2.53
C SER A 64 24.27 3.12 -3.59
N TRP A 65 23.15 2.44 -3.86
CA TRP A 65 23.03 1.44 -4.93
C TRP A 65 23.03 2.13 -6.30
N GLY A 66 23.37 1.37 -7.35
CA GLY A 66 23.68 1.86 -8.69
C GLY A 66 22.46 2.27 -9.52
N LEU A 67 21.58 3.13 -8.97
CA LEU A 67 20.33 3.59 -9.56
C LEU A 67 20.46 4.28 -10.93
N SER A 68 21.63 4.82 -11.25
CA SER A 68 21.94 5.31 -12.60
C SER A 68 21.91 4.18 -13.64
N ASN A 69 22.28 2.96 -13.26
CA ASN A 69 22.03 1.75 -14.03
C ASN A 69 20.65 1.15 -13.73
N HIS A 70 19.63 1.72 -14.37
CA HIS A 70 18.27 1.20 -14.41
C HIS A 70 18.11 -0.26 -14.91
N GLU A 71 19.14 -0.87 -15.52
CA GLU A 71 19.11 -2.30 -15.88
C GLU A 71 19.59 -3.21 -14.73
N ASN A 72 20.05 -2.66 -13.60
CA ASN A 72 20.47 -3.44 -12.44
C ASN A 72 19.27 -3.97 -11.63
N LEU A 73 18.73 -5.12 -12.08
CA LEU A 73 17.71 -5.89 -11.38
C LEU A 73 18.06 -6.18 -9.91
N GLU A 74 19.33 -6.40 -9.57
CA GLU A 74 19.74 -6.73 -8.20
C GLU A 74 19.55 -5.53 -7.26
N ASP A 75 19.84 -4.32 -7.73
CA ASP A 75 19.63 -3.11 -6.94
C ASP A 75 18.14 -2.75 -6.87
N LEU A 76 17.39 -2.86 -7.97
CA LEU A 76 15.93 -2.66 -7.95
C LEU A 76 15.20 -3.66 -7.03
N GLN A 77 15.67 -4.92 -6.96
CA GLN A 77 15.21 -5.91 -6.00
C GLN A 77 15.45 -5.45 -4.55
N LYS A 78 16.63 -4.89 -4.23
CA LYS A 78 16.92 -4.32 -2.90
C LYS A 78 15.96 -3.18 -2.55
N PHE A 79 15.71 -2.25 -3.47
CA PHE A 79 14.74 -1.17 -3.25
C PHE A 79 13.35 -1.72 -2.97
N PHE A 80 12.85 -2.69 -3.74
CA PHE A 80 11.55 -3.32 -3.47
C PHE A 80 11.53 -3.99 -2.09
N ASP A 81 12.51 -4.82 -1.75
CA ASP A 81 12.52 -5.54 -0.48
C ASP A 81 12.61 -4.59 0.73
N ILE A 82 13.21 -3.41 0.54
CA ILE A 82 13.18 -2.29 1.49
C ILE A 82 11.81 -1.64 1.55
N PHE A 83 11.21 -1.28 0.41
CA PHE A 83 9.88 -0.66 0.34
C PHE A 83 8.82 -1.57 0.99
N ASN A 84 8.91 -2.88 0.72
CA ASN A 84 8.06 -3.92 1.28
C ASN A 84 8.15 -3.94 2.81
N LYS A 85 9.37 -4.00 3.37
CA LYS A 85 9.57 -3.99 4.84
C LYS A 85 9.22 -2.64 5.49
N VAL A 86 9.53 -1.52 4.86
CA VAL A 86 9.37 -0.18 5.45
C VAL A 86 7.91 0.27 5.44
N TYR A 87 7.20 0.14 4.30
CA TYR A 87 5.84 0.66 4.10
C TYR A 87 4.75 -0.41 4.21
N PHE A 88 5.04 -1.65 3.82
CA PHE A 88 4.05 -2.73 3.76
C PHE A 88 4.29 -3.82 4.81
N ASN A 89 5.08 -3.55 5.85
CA ASN A 89 5.45 -4.50 6.92
C ASN A 89 5.89 -5.90 6.43
N GLY A 90 6.52 -5.97 5.26
CA GLY A 90 6.94 -7.21 4.63
C GLY A 90 5.83 -8.08 4.05
N VAL A 91 4.54 -7.68 4.07
CA VAL A 91 3.42 -8.58 3.73
C VAL A 91 3.37 -8.96 2.24
N ILE A 92 4.08 -8.25 1.36
CA ILE A 92 4.15 -8.55 -0.08
C ILE A 92 5.25 -9.63 -0.37
N THR A 93 6.02 -10.04 0.64
CA THR A 93 7.10 -11.03 0.51
C THR A 93 6.59 -12.36 -0.06
N GLY A 94 7.22 -12.83 -1.15
CA GLY A 94 6.88 -14.09 -1.82
C GLY A 94 5.71 -14.03 -2.81
N TYR A 95 4.99 -12.91 -2.89
CA TYR A 95 3.87 -12.73 -3.83
C TYR A 95 4.23 -11.94 -5.10
N TRP A 96 5.52 -11.64 -5.28
CA TRP A 96 5.99 -10.71 -6.31
C TRP A 96 7.28 -11.23 -6.98
N LYS A 97 7.60 -10.69 -8.16
CA LYS A 97 8.85 -10.96 -8.87
C LYS A 97 9.20 -9.78 -9.79
N LEU A 98 10.45 -9.33 -9.78
CA LEU A 98 10.95 -8.38 -10.78
C LEU A 98 11.47 -9.13 -12.01
N GLU A 99 11.08 -8.68 -13.20
CA GLU A 99 11.69 -9.08 -14.47
C GLU A 99 11.84 -7.82 -15.36
N LEU A 100 13.01 -7.64 -15.97
CA LEU A 100 13.16 -6.62 -17.01
C LEU A 100 12.61 -7.17 -18.32
N TYR A 101 11.61 -6.47 -18.86
CA TYR A 101 11.22 -6.61 -20.26
C TYR A 101 11.61 -5.33 -20.99
N ALA A 102 12.32 -5.48 -22.09
CA ALA A 102 12.39 -4.41 -23.07
C ALA A 102 11.01 -4.23 -23.76
N LEU A 103 10.77 -3.14 -24.50
CA LEU A 103 9.42 -2.68 -24.90
C LEU A 103 9.08 -2.91 -26.39
N ARG A 104 8.22 -3.87 -26.79
CA ARG A 104 7.79 -4.03 -28.21
C ARG A 104 6.30 -3.82 -28.30
N ARG A 105 5.93 -2.74 -28.98
CA ARG A 105 4.57 -2.48 -29.51
C ARG A 105 3.47 -2.36 -28.43
N TYR A 106 3.72 -1.54 -27.41
CA TYR A 106 2.64 -0.85 -26.71
C TYR A 106 2.87 0.66 -26.75
N ASN A 107 1.79 1.41 -26.97
CA ASN A 107 1.76 2.86 -26.87
C ASN A 107 1.22 3.26 -25.49
N ASP A 108 1.61 4.46 -25.03
CA ASP A 108 0.92 5.29 -24.04
C ASP A 108 0.94 4.88 -22.55
N TYR A 109 1.85 4.01 -22.08
CA TYR A 109 2.04 3.73 -20.64
C TYR A 109 3.53 3.70 -20.22
N ASP A 110 3.84 4.35 -19.09
CA ASP A 110 5.20 4.45 -18.52
C ASP A 110 5.62 3.21 -17.69
N GLY A 111 4.64 2.40 -17.28
CA GLY A 111 4.79 1.23 -16.42
C GLY A 111 3.42 0.57 -16.17
N TYR A 112 3.41 -0.74 -15.96
CA TYR A 112 2.22 -1.55 -15.65
C TYR A 112 2.64 -2.94 -15.13
N CYS A 113 1.78 -3.60 -14.37
CA CYS A 113 2.01 -4.96 -13.86
C CYS A 113 1.30 -6.05 -14.69
N GLU A 114 1.87 -6.41 -15.85
CA GLU A 114 1.49 -7.63 -16.61
C GLU A 114 2.68 -8.23 -17.40
N LEU A 115 2.50 -9.43 -17.96
CA LEU A 115 3.56 -10.26 -18.54
C LEU A 115 3.82 -10.01 -20.05
N LEU A 116 5.10 -9.81 -20.44
CA LEU A 116 5.78 -10.04 -21.76
C LEU A 116 6.22 -8.86 -22.70
N LYS A 117 7.56 -8.65 -22.74
CA LYS A 117 8.53 -8.60 -23.89
C LYS A 117 8.64 -7.50 -25.00
N GLY A 118 9.90 -7.16 -25.34
CA GLY A 118 10.32 -6.42 -26.57
C GLY A 118 11.69 -5.71 -26.68
N THR A 119 11.77 -4.42 -27.15
CA THR A 119 12.98 -3.58 -27.45
C THR A 119 12.75 -2.04 -27.54
N GLU A 120 13.44 -1.27 -26.67
CA GLU A 120 14.09 0.07 -26.90
C GLU A 120 13.34 1.44 -26.97
N ARG A 121 14.05 2.50 -26.48
CA ARG A 121 13.91 3.95 -26.82
C ARG A 121 15.19 4.78 -26.53
N ASP A 122 15.49 5.68 -27.47
CA ASP A 122 16.09 7.05 -27.42
C ASP A 122 17.29 7.42 -26.48
N PRO A 123 18.40 8.03 -27.00
CA PRO A 123 19.57 8.42 -26.18
C PRO A 123 19.54 9.81 -25.51
N GLY A 124 18.52 10.66 -25.74
CA GLY A 124 18.67 12.12 -25.69
C GLY A 124 18.27 12.92 -24.43
N PHE A 125 18.47 12.47 -23.18
CA PHE A 125 17.97 13.22 -21.99
C PHE A 125 18.97 13.54 -20.86
N LYS A 126 19.04 14.84 -20.52
CA LYS A 126 19.51 15.32 -19.21
C LYS A 126 18.33 15.38 -18.23
N HIS A 127 18.31 14.54 -17.20
CA HIS A 127 17.66 14.74 -15.89
C HIS A 127 17.75 13.41 -15.10
N GLU A 128 18.93 13.11 -14.57
CA GLU A 128 19.22 11.82 -13.92
C GLU A 128 18.36 11.61 -12.65
N THR A 129 18.12 12.67 -11.86
CA THR A 129 17.24 12.63 -10.70
C THR A 129 15.79 12.25 -11.06
N ALA A 130 15.19 12.91 -12.05
CA ALA A 130 13.81 12.64 -12.45
C ALA A 130 13.63 11.21 -13.02
N ARG A 131 14.67 10.67 -13.66
CA ARG A 131 14.69 9.26 -14.09
C ARG A 131 14.70 8.30 -12.90
N ILE A 132 15.49 8.60 -11.86
CA ILE A 132 15.55 7.82 -10.62
C ILE A 132 14.23 7.93 -9.84
N GLU A 133 13.64 9.11 -9.73
CA GLU A 133 12.35 9.34 -9.08
C GLU A 133 11.24 8.54 -9.79
N ALA A 134 11.16 8.58 -11.13
CA ALA A 134 10.24 7.75 -11.89
C ALA A 134 10.48 6.24 -11.68
N LEU A 135 11.74 5.81 -11.68
CA LEU A 135 12.16 4.42 -11.49
C LEU A 135 11.81 3.85 -10.11
N LEU A 136 11.63 4.70 -9.09
CA LEU A 136 11.22 4.31 -7.74
C LEU A 136 9.72 4.53 -7.47
N ASN A 137 9.11 5.55 -8.09
CA ASN A 137 7.67 5.79 -8.05
C ASN A 137 6.87 4.63 -8.66
N ILE A 138 7.36 4.02 -9.75
CA ILE A 138 6.68 2.90 -10.41
C ILE A 138 6.61 1.66 -9.50
N PRO A 139 7.71 1.13 -8.92
CA PRO A 139 7.64 0.05 -7.93
C PRO A 139 6.67 0.34 -6.79
N MET A 140 6.74 1.51 -6.14
CA MET A 140 5.84 1.83 -5.02
C MET A 140 4.36 1.87 -5.43
N HIS A 141 4.07 2.32 -6.65
CA HIS A 141 2.73 2.31 -7.24
C HIS A 141 2.19 0.88 -7.47
N GLU A 142 2.98 0.02 -8.10
CA GLU A 142 2.60 -1.38 -8.37
C GLU A 142 2.56 -2.22 -7.08
N MET A 143 3.42 -1.94 -6.09
CA MET A 143 3.36 -2.53 -4.75
C MET A 143 2.07 -2.18 -4.03
N SER A 144 1.62 -0.93 -4.16
CA SER A 144 0.32 -0.50 -3.62
C SER A 144 -0.82 -1.29 -4.27
N HIS A 145 -0.81 -1.48 -5.60
CA HIS A 145 -1.76 -2.37 -6.29
C HIS A 145 -1.66 -3.82 -5.84
N ALA A 146 -0.45 -4.36 -5.68
CA ALA A 146 -0.20 -5.74 -5.26
C ALA A 146 -0.81 -6.01 -3.89
N LEU A 147 -0.66 -5.11 -2.90
CA LEU A 147 -1.25 -5.24 -1.57
C LEU A 147 -2.77 -5.51 -1.64
N PHE A 148 -3.52 -4.68 -2.38
CA PHE A 148 -4.95 -4.90 -2.57
C PHE A 148 -5.22 -6.15 -3.43
N GLY A 149 -4.42 -6.40 -4.47
CA GLY A 149 -4.57 -7.55 -5.35
C GLY A 149 -4.45 -8.90 -4.64
N ILE A 150 -3.55 -9.01 -3.66
CA ILE A 150 -3.27 -10.19 -2.85
C ILE A 150 -4.34 -10.38 -1.75
N TYR A 151 -4.67 -9.30 -1.03
CA TYR A 151 -5.43 -9.39 0.23
C TYR A 151 -6.91 -9.03 0.14
N ALA A 152 -7.34 -8.27 -0.87
CA ALA A 152 -8.75 -7.88 -1.00
C ALA A 152 -9.62 -9.08 -1.38
N CYS A 153 -10.80 -9.17 -0.77
CA CYS A 153 -11.72 -10.26 -1.01
C CYS A 153 -12.25 -10.27 -2.46
N ARG A 154 -12.23 -11.44 -3.08
CA ARG A 154 -12.71 -11.69 -4.46
C ARG A 154 -13.90 -12.65 -4.51
N CYS A 155 -14.66 -12.78 -3.41
CA CYS A 155 -15.78 -13.70 -3.38
C CYS A 155 -16.87 -13.30 -4.39
N GLU A 156 -17.50 -14.29 -5.01
CA GLU A 156 -18.49 -14.08 -6.08
C GLU A 156 -19.77 -13.37 -5.58
N ARG A 157 -20.00 -13.38 -4.26
CA ARG A 157 -21.14 -12.74 -3.61
C ARG A 157 -20.88 -11.25 -3.37
N GLY A 158 -20.66 -10.50 -4.45
CA GLY A 158 -20.56 -9.03 -4.47
C GLY A 158 -19.15 -8.45 -4.35
N CYS A 159 -18.21 -9.10 -3.65
CA CYS A 159 -16.84 -8.56 -3.55
C CYS A 159 -16.10 -8.55 -4.91
N LYS A 160 -16.28 -9.59 -5.73
CA LYS A 160 -15.78 -9.63 -7.11
C LYS A 160 -16.42 -8.55 -7.98
N GLU A 161 -17.74 -8.37 -7.90
CA GLU A 161 -18.45 -7.34 -8.67
C GLU A 161 -18.02 -5.92 -8.27
N LYS A 162 -17.80 -5.68 -6.97
CA LYS A 162 -17.22 -4.44 -6.44
C LYS A 162 -15.80 -4.24 -6.99
N TYR A 163 -14.95 -5.27 -7.00
CA TYR A 163 -13.61 -5.23 -7.59
C TYR A 163 -13.66 -4.92 -9.09
N ASP A 164 -14.44 -5.65 -9.88
CA ASP A 164 -14.51 -5.49 -11.34
C ASP A 164 -15.04 -4.11 -11.73
N MET A 165 -16.02 -3.58 -10.98
CA MET A 165 -16.52 -2.21 -11.11
C MET A 165 -15.44 -1.17 -10.75
N ILE A 166 -14.69 -1.39 -9.67
CA ILE A 166 -13.63 -0.49 -9.21
C ILE A 166 -12.46 -0.44 -10.21
N VAL A 167 -12.00 -1.60 -10.67
CA VAL A 167 -10.79 -1.69 -11.50
C VAL A 167 -11.08 -1.32 -12.94
N HIS A 168 -12.12 -1.91 -13.55
CA HIS A 168 -12.37 -1.78 -14.99
C HIS A 168 -13.41 -0.71 -15.36
N ARG A 169 -14.25 -0.24 -14.42
CA ARG A 169 -15.35 0.71 -14.72
C ARG A 169 -15.28 2.03 -13.96
N SER A 170 -14.35 2.22 -13.03
CA SER A 170 -14.26 3.48 -12.30
C SER A 170 -13.62 4.60 -13.14
N ARG A 171 -14.09 5.83 -12.91
CA ARG A 171 -13.49 7.07 -13.46
C ARG A 171 -12.01 7.26 -13.05
N TRP A 172 -11.55 6.47 -12.08
CA TRP A 172 -10.22 6.53 -11.47
C TRP A 172 -9.21 5.53 -12.07
N ARG A 173 -9.57 4.78 -13.12
CA ARG A 173 -8.67 3.91 -13.90
C ARG A 173 -7.84 2.95 -13.01
N GLY A 174 -8.50 2.12 -12.19
CA GLY A 174 -7.83 1.19 -11.28
C GLY A 174 -7.57 1.72 -9.86
N HIS A 175 -7.73 3.02 -9.59
CA HIS A 175 -7.37 3.64 -8.30
C HIS A 175 -8.61 4.00 -7.45
N PRO A 176 -9.25 3.06 -6.72
CA PRO A 176 -10.35 3.39 -5.81
C PRO A 176 -9.91 4.34 -4.70
N LEU A 177 -10.87 4.98 -4.03
CA LEU A 177 -10.61 5.89 -2.91
C LEU A 177 -9.76 5.26 -1.79
N ALA A 178 -9.94 3.97 -1.51
CA ALA A 178 -9.13 3.22 -0.54
C ALA A 178 -7.66 3.09 -0.97
N TRP A 179 -7.39 2.82 -2.26
CA TRP A 179 -6.03 2.85 -2.81
C TRP A 179 -5.45 4.26 -2.76
N GLN A 180 -6.25 5.27 -3.14
CA GLN A 180 -5.82 6.67 -3.15
C GLN A 180 -5.48 7.21 -1.73
N ALA A 181 -6.18 6.73 -0.70
CA ALA A 181 -5.89 7.05 0.70
C ALA A 181 -4.62 6.36 1.22
N ALA A 182 -4.40 5.09 0.84
CA ALA A 182 -3.17 4.36 1.13
C ALA A 182 -1.94 5.01 0.47
N ALA A 183 -2.04 5.29 -0.84
CA ALA A 183 -1.02 6.00 -1.61
C ALA A 183 -0.69 7.38 -0.96
N PHE A 184 -1.71 8.14 -0.58
CA PHE A 184 -1.51 9.42 0.10
C PHE A 184 -0.81 9.30 1.47
N ALA A 185 -1.03 8.21 2.21
CA ALA A 185 -0.31 7.99 3.48
C ALA A 185 1.20 7.74 3.24
N ILE A 186 1.55 6.96 2.22
CA ILE A 186 2.94 6.73 1.79
C ILE A 186 3.59 8.07 1.39
N GLU A 187 2.94 8.84 0.51
CA GLU A 187 3.43 10.17 0.11
C GLU A 187 3.58 11.14 1.29
N LYS A 188 2.63 11.15 2.22
CA LYS A 188 2.66 12.03 3.39
C LYS A 188 3.86 11.69 4.29
N VAL A 189 4.16 10.42 4.48
CA VAL A 189 5.33 9.96 5.25
C VAL A 189 6.63 10.40 4.56
N GLU A 190 6.74 10.27 3.24
CA GLU A 190 7.93 10.74 2.52
C GLU A 190 8.05 12.27 2.44
N ASN A 191 6.95 13.01 2.43
CA ASN A 191 6.99 14.48 2.35
C ASN A 191 7.13 15.19 3.71
N ASP A 192 6.71 14.59 4.83
CA ASP A 192 6.92 15.16 6.16
C ASP A 192 8.42 15.21 6.51
N GLN A 193 8.88 16.35 7.03
CA GLN A 193 10.28 16.54 7.46
C GLN A 193 10.57 15.89 8.82
N ASN A 194 9.52 15.54 9.59
CA ASN A 194 9.60 14.96 10.92
C ASN A 194 9.39 13.44 10.93
N ALA A 195 8.88 12.88 9.82
CA ALA A 195 8.66 11.45 9.67
C ALA A 195 9.96 10.67 9.85
N ARG A 196 9.87 9.56 10.59
CA ARG A 196 11.01 8.67 10.87
C ARG A 196 11.06 7.46 9.94
N ILE A 197 9.92 7.09 9.35
CA ILE A 197 9.78 6.08 8.30
C ILE A 197 10.11 6.70 6.92
N LYS A 198 11.10 7.60 6.86
CA LYS A 198 11.42 8.39 5.66
C LYS A 198 12.70 7.88 4.98
N MET A 199 12.60 7.55 3.70
CA MET A 199 13.75 7.24 2.83
C MET A 199 14.25 8.48 2.09
N GLY A 200 13.36 9.44 1.79
CA GLY A 200 13.74 10.74 1.22
C GLY A 200 13.48 10.89 -0.28
N PHE A 201 12.61 10.07 -0.86
CA PHE A 201 12.19 10.18 -2.25
C PHE A 201 11.04 11.18 -2.40
N SER A 202 11.03 11.94 -3.50
CA SER A 202 9.88 12.76 -3.88
C SER A 202 8.79 11.87 -4.49
N LEU A 203 8.13 11.08 -3.63
CA LEU A 203 7.08 10.17 -4.08
C LEU A 203 5.85 10.96 -4.53
N GLU A 204 5.60 10.93 -5.83
CA GLU A 204 4.34 11.31 -6.47
C GLU A 204 3.74 10.05 -7.12
N LEU A 205 3.04 9.25 -6.32
CA LEU A 205 2.13 8.26 -6.87
C LEU A 205 1.06 9.06 -7.62
N LYS A 206 0.70 8.69 -8.87
CA LYS A 206 -0.10 9.55 -9.77
C LYS A 206 -1.58 9.72 -9.35
N ARG A 207 -1.82 10.33 -8.19
CA ARG A 207 -3.12 10.56 -7.56
C ARG A 207 -3.88 11.70 -8.23
N LYS A 208 -5.19 11.51 -8.42
CA LYS A 208 -6.18 12.61 -8.47
C LYS A 208 -6.83 12.88 -7.11
N ALA A 209 -6.22 12.35 -6.05
CA ALA A 209 -6.78 12.34 -4.71
C ALA A 209 -6.85 13.73 -4.08
N GLU A 210 -6.02 14.70 -4.49
CA GLU A 210 -6.18 16.11 -4.09
C GLU A 210 -7.55 16.65 -4.51
N GLU A 211 -7.96 16.44 -5.77
CA GLU A 211 -9.31 16.80 -6.26
C GLU A 211 -10.38 16.01 -5.49
N CYS A 212 -10.20 14.69 -5.36
CA CYS A 212 -11.18 13.82 -4.71
C CYS A 212 -11.38 14.11 -3.21
N LEU A 213 -10.31 14.46 -2.46
CA LEU A 213 -10.36 14.83 -1.04
C LEU A 213 -10.90 16.25 -0.82
N LYS A 214 -10.77 17.15 -1.82
CA LYS A 214 -11.42 18.46 -1.83
C LYS A 214 -12.93 18.34 -2.13
N GLU A 215 -13.32 17.48 -3.08
CA GLU A 215 -14.71 17.22 -3.46
C GLU A 215 -15.51 16.43 -2.40
N THR A 216 -14.98 15.28 -1.96
CA THR A 216 -15.64 14.44 -0.93
C THR A 216 -15.46 14.98 0.50
N GLY A 217 -14.48 15.87 0.67
CA GLY A 217 -14.05 16.42 1.93
C GLY A 217 -13.27 15.43 2.80
N TRP A 218 -12.40 15.97 3.66
CA TRP A 218 -11.74 15.24 4.76
C TRP A 218 -12.71 14.43 5.63
N ARG A 219 -14.02 14.75 5.58
CA ARG A 219 -15.11 13.97 6.16
C ARG A 219 -15.08 12.49 5.77
N PHE A 220 -14.60 12.06 4.60
CA PHE A 220 -14.59 10.62 4.29
C PHE A 220 -13.47 9.85 5.00
N ILE A 221 -12.23 10.38 5.06
CA ILE A 221 -11.15 9.80 5.87
C ILE A 221 -11.50 9.92 7.37
N ALA A 222 -12.01 11.09 7.80
CA ALA A 222 -12.47 11.28 9.16
C ALA A 222 -13.68 10.38 9.51
N LYS A 223 -14.50 9.94 8.54
CA LYS A 223 -15.62 9.01 8.75
C LYS A 223 -15.21 7.54 8.62
N ALA A 224 -14.14 7.19 7.90
CA ALA A 224 -13.50 5.89 8.08
C ALA A 224 -13.01 5.78 9.54
N ASN A 225 -12.16 6.73 9.95
CA ASN A 225 -11.62 6.78 11.32
C ASN A 225 -12.70 6.97 12.39
N SER A 226 -13.79 7.69 12.11
CA SER A 226 -14.91 7.89 13.04
C SER A 226 -15.94 6.76 13.01
N CYS A 227 -16.12 5.99 11.92
CA CYS A 227 -16.93 4.76 11.97
C CYS A 227 -16.20 3.72 12.84
N ILE A 228 -14.89 3.55 12.61
CA ILE A 228 -14.00 2.73 13.45
C ILE A 228 -14.14 3.15 14.94
N ARG A 229 -14.02 4.44 15.26
CA ARG A 229 -14.13 4.94 16.65
C ARG A 229 -15.56 5.07 17.23
N SER A 230 -16.63 4.97 16.43
CA SER A 230 -18.02 5.14 16.93
C SER A 230 -18.81 3.84 17.02
N HIS A 231 -18.46 2.83 16.23
CA HIS A 231 -19.10 1.51 16.28
C HIS A 231 -18.40 0.58 17.28
N TRP A 232 -17.18 0.93 17.70
CA TRP A 232 -16.45 0.25 18.78
C TRP A 232 -16.42 1.11 20.04
N LYS A 233 -17.52 1.06 20.82
CA LYS A 233 -17.39 1.28 22.26
C LYS A 233 -16.62 0.11 22.85
N VAL A 234 -15.39 0.34 23.26
CA VAL A 234 -14.71 -0.56 24.20
C VAL A 234 -15.39 -0.37 25.55
N ASP A 235 -16.21 -1.33 25.96
CA ASP A 235 -16.71 -1.37 27.34
C ASP A 235 -15.54 -1.70 28.28
N SER A 236 -14.95 -0.66 28.85
CA SER A 236 -13.91 -0.72 29.88
C SER A 236 -14.45 -1.15 31.26
N ALA A 237 -15.43 -2.06 31.25
CA ALA A 237 -16.29 -2.43 32.37
C ALA A 237 -16.11 -3.90 32.83
N ILE A 238 -14.97 -4.54 32.51
CA ILE A 238 -14.60 -5.85 33.07
C ILE A 238 -13.23 -5.77 33.77
N HIS A 239 -13.16 -4.97 34.83
CA HIS A 239 -12.14 -5.08 35.88
C HIS A 239 -12.60 -4.49 37.21
N SER A 240 -13.42 -5.24 37.97
CA SER A 240 -13.38 -5.32 39.44
C SER A 240 -14.54 -6.16 40.00
N SER A 241 -14.28 -7.43 40.30
CA SER A 241 -14.95 -8.11 41.42
C SER A 241 -14.23 -9.41 41.80
N ARG A 242 -13.54 -9.37 42.96
CA ARG A 242 -13.25 -10.50 43.85
C ARG A 242 -12.55 -11.75 43.30
N ILE A 243 -11.27 -11.87 43.68
CA ILE A 243 -10.82 -13.05 44.41
C ILE A 243 -11.61 -13.09 45.73
N GLU A 244 -12.30 -14.20 46.02
CA GLU A 244 -12.71 -14.60 47.37
C GLU A 244 -12.99 -16.12 47.36
N GLU A 245 -12.21 -16.83 48.18
CA GLU A 245 -12.25 -18.24 48.64
C GLU A 245 -13.31 -19.21 48.08
N PHE A 246 -12.85 -20.30 47.43
CA PHE A 246 -13.01 -21.69 47.90
C PHE A 246 -12.03 -22.64 47.20
#